data_AF-A0A8C0KMP7-F1
#
_entry.id   AF-A0A8C0KMP7-F1
#
_cell.length_a   1.000
_cell.length_b   1.000
_cell.length_c   1.000
_cell.angle_alpha   90.00
_cell.angle_beta   90.00
_cell.angle_gamma   90.00
#
_symmetry.space_group_name_H-M   'P 1'
#
loop_
_entity.id
_entity.type
_entity.pdbx_description
1 polymer ?
#
loop_
_entity_poly.entity_id
_entity_poly.type
_entity_poly.pdbx_seq_one_letter_code
_entity_poly.pdbx_strand_id
1 'polypeptide(L)'
;MFSAEVVAAQVVGGMTAGRLLRRLLRTPSRSMAQSAVGGVCPSRGLHAELGPRSLSIEGNIAVGKSTFVKLLTKTYPEWHIATEPVATWQKVQAPGTQKAFTAQSLGNLLDMMYQEPARWSYTFQTFSFMSRLKVQLEPFPEKLLQAKKAVQIFERSVYSDRYIFAKNLFENGSISDIEWHIYQDWHSFLLQKFASQLRLHGFIYLQATPQVCLKRLHQRAREEEKGVELTYLEQLHDQHEAWLVHKTTELHFEALLNIPVLVLDVNDDFSEEVTKQEELMKKVGSTLTPAFSDFPLSHFYLCFRLQYNGSCALCFKLHFILQSLRDLVQVTNRIPLF
;
A
#
# COMPACT_ATOMS: atom_id res chain seq x y z
N MET A 1 -21.74 63.08 8.83
CA MET A 1 -22.02 63.64 10.18
C MET A 1 -22.29 62.45 11.08
N PHE A 2 -21.26 61.94 11.78
CA PHE A 2 -20.95 62.17 13.22
C PHE A 2 -22.04 61.57 14.13
N SER A 3 -21.82 60.69 15.13
CA SER A 3 -20.67 60.29 15.98
C SER A 3 -21.00 58.89 16.55
N ALA A 4 -20.13 57.94 16.96
CA ALA A 4 -18.95 57.90 17.83
C ALA A 4 -19.20 58.28 19.31
N GLU A 5 -19.29 57.26 20.18
CA GLU A 5 -19.05 57.24 21.65
C GLU A 5 -19.00 55.73 22.01
N VAL A 6 -17.92 55.03 22.38
CA VAL A 6 -16.82 55.23 23.35
C VAL A 6 -17.32 55.50 24.76
N VAL A 7 -17.38 54.44 25.58
CA VAL A 7 -17.23 54.54 27.03
C VAL A 7 -16.17 53.53 27.46
N ALA A 8 -15.13 54.05 28.08
CA ALA A 8 -14.00 53.34 28.64
C ALA A 8 -14.01 53.43 30.17
N ALA A 9 -13.35 52.44 30.77
CA ALA A 9 -12.66 52.43 32.07
C ALA A 9 -13.48 52.38 33.38
N GLN A 10 -13.17 51.36 34.19
CA GLN A 10 -12.32 51.59 35.37
C GLN A 10 -11.58 50.31 35.81
N VAL A 11 -10.25 50.40 35.76
CA VAL A 11 -9.27 49.48 36.34
C VAL A 11 -8.62 50.22 37.51
N VAL A 12 -8.55 49.57 38.68
CA VAL A 12 -7.71 49.92 39.82
C VAL A 12 -7.13 48.58 40.29
N GLY A 13 -5.84 48.33 40.48
CA GLY A 13 -4.65 49.15 40.62
C GLY A 13 -3.78 48.46 41.68
N GLY A 14 -2.49 48.21 41.41
CA GLY A 14 -1.50 47.91 42.46
C GLY A 14 -0.54 46.74 42.21
N MET A 15 0.58 47.02 41.54
CA MET A 15 1.82 46.22 41.61
C MET A 15 2.57 46.54 42.91
N THR A 16 3.17 45.55 43.57
CA THR A 16 4.53 45.66 44.15
C THR A 16 5.15 44.29 44.39
N ALA A 17 6.47 44.24 44.16
CA ALA A 17 7.33 43.06 44.09
C ALA A 17 7.99 42.72 45.43
N GLY A 18 8.57 41.51 45.51
CA GLY A 18 9.86 41.33 46.18
C GLY A 18 9.91 40.39 47.39
N ARG A 19 10.35 39.15 47.14
CA ARG A 19 11.29 38.30 47.90
C ARG A 19 11.40 38.52 49.43
N LEU A 20 11.23 37.45 50.23
CA LEU A 20 12.32 36.83 51.00
C LEU A 20 11.89 35.58 51.81
N LEU A 21 12.72 34.54 51.68
CA LEU A 21 13.19 33.61 52.72
C LEU A 21 12.35 32.41 53.24
N ARG A 22 12.75 31.24 52.71
CA ARG A 22 13.27 30.02 53.38
C ARG A 22 12.46 29.40 54.54
N ARG A 23 12.22 28.09 54.42
CA ARG A 23 12.95 27.00 55.13
C ARG A 23 12.34 25.62 54.81
N LEU A 24 13.17 24.68 54.29
CA LEU A 24 13.55 23.40 54.95
C LEU A 24 12.53 22.26 54.70
N LEU A 25 12.84 21.03 54.28
CA LEU A 25 14.06 20.23 54.21
C LEU A 25 13.83 19.01 53.28
N ARG A 26 14.84 18.75 52.44
CA ARG A 26 15.49 17.45 52.17
C ARG A 26 14.64 16.20 51.85
N THR A 27 14.81 15.77 50.60
CA THR A 27 14.98 14.36 50.20
C THR A 27 16.13 13.68 50.95
N PRO A 28 16.16 12.34 50.96
CA PRO A 28 17.37 11.70 50.45
C PRO A 28 17.09 10.61 49.42
N SER A 29 17.96 10.61 48.41
CA SER A 29 18.21 9.54 47.45
C SER A 29 18.77 8.29 48.15
N ARG A 30 18.40 7.09 47.66
CA ARG A 30 19.22 5.88 47.79
C ARG A 30 18.92 4.90 46.64
N SER A 31 19.96 4.57 45.89
CA SER A 31 20.02 3.43 44.96
C SER A 31 20.28 2.12 45.71
N MET A 32 19.73 1.01 45.20
CA MET A 32 20.41 -0.27 44.90
C MET A 32 19.50 -1.49 45.10
N ALA A 33 19.73 -2.47 44.21
CA ALA A 33 19.48 -3.92 44.31
C ALA A 33 18.09 -4.47 43.88
N GLN A 34 18.09 -4.97 42.64
CA GLN A 34 17.79 -6.36 42.25
C GLN A 34 16.65 -7.10 42.99
N SER A 35 15.59 -7.41 42.24
CA SER A 35 14.90 -8.69 42.36
C SER A 35 14.67 -9.27 40.96
N ALA A 36 15.39 -10.35 40.68
CA ALA A 36 15.19 -11.23 39.54
C ALA A 36 14.40 -12.45 40.02
N VAL A 37 13.21 -12.68 39.45
CA VAL A 37 12.53 -13.98 39.25
C VAL A 37 11.41 -13.67 38.25
N GLY A 38 11.15 -14.35 37.13
CA GLY A 38 11.65 -15.58 36.55
C GLY A 38 10.67 -15.89 35.41
N GLY A 39 11.19 -16.19 34.22
CA GLY A 39 10.38 -16.40 33.03
C GLY A 39 11.25 -16.47 31.78
N VAL A 40 12.23 -17.38 31.80
CA VAL A 40 13.02 -17.76 30.63
C VAL A 40 12.04 -18.26 29.58
N CYS A 41 11.80 -17.45 28.55
CA CYS A 41 11.16 -17.94 27.33
C CYS A 41 12.21 -18.83 26.63
N PRO A 42 11.93 -20.12 26.36
CA PRO A 42 12.91 -20.98 25.75
C PRO A 42 13.27 -20.42 24.39
N SER A 43 14.58 -20.36 24.13
CA SER A 43 15.20 -20.00 22.87
C SER A 43 14.44 -20.66 21.71
N ARG A 44 13.53 -19.91 21.10
CA ARG A 44 12.98 -20.23 19.79
C ARG A 44 14.18 -20.21 18.84
N GLY A 45 14.46 -21.37 18.25
CA GLY A 45 15.51 -21.52 17.26
C GLY A 45 15.39 -20.48 16.15
N LEU A 46 16.52 -20.30 15.47
CA LEU A 46 16.85 -19.33 14.41
C LEU A 46 15.94 -19.33 13.15
N HIS A 47 14.63 -19.57 13.27
CA HIS A 47 13.66 -19.62 12.17
C HIS A 47 12.37 -18.81 12.44
N ALA A 48 12.40 -17.81 13.33
CA ALA A 48 11.21 -17.11 13.82
C ALA A 48 11.05 -15.66 13.33
N GLU A 49 11.29 -15.34 12.05
CA GLU A 49 11.20 -13.94 11.56
C GLU A 49 10.22 -13.64 10.43
N LEU A 50 9.57 -14.61 9.78
CA LEU A 50 8.72 -14.29 8.62
C LEU A 50 7.24 -14.41 9.00
N GLY A 51 6.65 -13.29 9.43
CA GLY A 51 5.20 -13.12 9.46
C GLY A 51 4.57 -13.26 8.06
N PRO A 52 3.24 -13.18 7.94
CA PRO A 52 2.55 -13.35 6.66
C PRO A 52 3.10 -12.42 5.57
N ARG A 53 3.21 -12.95 4.34
CA ARG A 53 3.59 -12.15 3.16
C ARG A 53 2.41 -11.32 2.69
N SER A 54 2.51 -10.00 2.85
CA SER A 54 1.50 -9.05 2.38
C SER A 54 1.74 -8.64 0.93
N LEU A 55 0.75 -8.78 0.06
CA LEU A 55 0.78 -8.35 -1.34
C LEU A 55 -0.43 -7.48 -1.63
N SER A 56 -0.32 -6.60 -2.63
CA SER A 56 -1.46 -5.80 -3.08
C SER A 56 -1.73 -6.01 -4.57
N ILE A 57 -3.01 -6.17 -4.92
CA ILE A 57 -3.49 -6.24 -6.29
C ILE A 57 -3.84 -4.82 -6.73
N GLU A 58 -3.11 -4.33 -7.72
CA GLU A 58 -3.26 -3.00 -8.28
C GLU A 58 -3.86 -3.07 -9.69
N GLY A 59 -4.51 -1.99 -10.10
CA GLY A 59 -5.05 -1.88 -11.45
C GLY A 59 -6.21 -0.90 -11.57
N ASN A 60 -6.48 -0.54 -12.83
CA ASN A 60 -7.46 0.48 -13.19
C ASN A 60 -8.90 0.10 -12.76
N ILE A 61 -9.82 1.06 -12.84
CA ILE A 61 -11.24 0.83 -12.58
C ILE A 61 -11.76 -0.24 -13.56
N ALA A 62 -12.60 -1.15 -13.08
CA ALA A 62 -13.19 -2.24 -13.84
C ALA A 62 -12.23 -3.22 -14.55
N VAL A 63 -10.92 -3.17 -14.28
CA VAL A 63 -9.94 -4.09 -14.89
C VAL A 63 -10.18 -5.58 -14.57
N GLY A 64 -10.91 -5.87 -13.49
CA GLY A 64 -11.24 -7.25 -13.07
C GLY A 64 -10.64 -7.69 -11.74
N LYS A 65 -10.17 -6.75 -10.89
CA LYS A 65 -9.60 -7.04 -9.56
C LYS A 65 -10.46 -7.98 -8.72
N SER A 66 -11.75 -7.66 -8.55
CA SER A 66 -12.64 -8.49 -7.72
C SER A 66 -12.90 -9.87 -8.33
N THR A 67 -12.86 -10.01 -9.66
CA THR A 67 -12.92 -11.31 -10.35
C THR A 67 -11.66 -12.12 -10.10
N PHE A 68 -10.50 -11.49 -10.22
CA PHE A 68 -9.20 -12.10 -9.93
C PHE A 68 -9.06 -12.52 -8.46
N VAL A 69 -9.57 -11.69 -7.53
CA VAL A 69 -9.66 -12.03 -6.10
C VAL A 69 -10.48 -13.30 -5.88
N LYS A 70 -11.66 -13.44 -6.51
CA LYS A 70 -12.47 -14.67 -6.41
C LYS A 70 -11.70 -15.90 -6.91
N LEU A 71 -10.94 -15.74 -7.99
CA LEU A 71 -10.09 -16.80 -8.53
C LEU A 71 -8.96 -17.19 -7.55
N LEU A 72 -8.30 -16.21 -6.92
CA LEU A 72 -7.30 -16.47 -5.88
C LEU A 72 -7.89 -17.20 -4.67
N THR A 73 -9.07 -16.79 -4.19
CA THR A 73 -9.75 -17.46 -3.07
C THR A 73 -10.05 -18.93 -3.39
N LYS A 74 -10.39 -19.23 -4.65
CA LYS A 74 -10.67 -20.60 -5.11
C LYS A 74 -9.39 -21.44 -5.21
N THR A 75 -8.32 -20.86 -5.74
CA THR A 75 -7.04 -21.55 -5.98
C THR A 75 -6.20 -21.72 -4.72
N TYR A 76 -6.22 -20.73 -3.82
CA TYR A 76 -5.43 -20.68 -2.59
C TYR A 76 -6.32 -20.42 -1.35
N PRO A 77 -7.08 -21.42 -0.87
CA PRO A 77 -8.02 -21.24 0.26
C PRO A 77 -7.36 -20.90 1.60
N GLU A 78 -6.04 -21.06 1.70
CA GLU A 78 -5.21 -20.72 2.84
C GLU A 78 -4.80 -19.24 2.87
N TRP A 79 -4.96 -18.51 1.75
CA TRP A 79 -4.64 -17.08 1.69
C TRP A 79 -5.78 -16.26 2.28
N HIS A 80 -5.40 -15.16 2.93
CA HIS A 80 -6.36 -14.21 3.44
C HIS A 80 -6.46 -13.02 2.50
N ILE A 81 -7.67 -12.68 2.06
CA ILE A 81 -7.89 -11.56 1.15
C ILE A 81 -8.72 -10.49 1.86
N ALA A 82 -8.14 -9.30 1.94
CA ALA A 82 -8.78 -8.09 2.40
C ALA A 82 -9.33 -7.33 1.18
N THR A 83 -10.65 -7.36 1.01
CA THR A 83 -11.35 -6.74 -0.12
C THR A 83 -11.53 -5.24 0.05
N GLU A 84 -11.68 -4.51 -1.05
CA GLU A 84 -11.92 -3.06 -1.04
C GLU A 84 -13.30 -2.74 -0.44
N PRO A 85 -13.40 -1.82 0.55
CA PRO A 85 -14.65 -1.54 1.27
C PRO A 85 -15.61 -0.62 0.47
N VAL A 86 -15.83 -0.89 -0.82
CA VAL A 86 -16.64 -0.05 -1.70
C VAL A 86 -18.09 0.08 -1.20
N ALA A 87 -18.66 -0.99 -0.65
CA ALA A 87 -20.01 -0.97 -0.09
C ALA A 87 -20.14 0.02 1.08
N THR A 88 -19.07 0.20 1.86
CA THR A 88 -19.01 1.19 2.95
C THR A 88 -18.96 2.61 2.42
N TRP A 89 -18.38 2.84 1.25
CA TRP A 89 -18.34 4.15 0.59
C TRP A 89 -19.68 4.52 -0.04
N GLN A 90 -20.42 3.53 -0.54
CA GLN A 90 -21.77 3.71 -1.08
C GLN A 90 -22.81 3.99 0.01
N LYS A 91 -22.57 3.55 1.24
CA LYS A 91 -23.49 3.68 2.37
C LYS A 91 -22.75 4.21 3.58
N VAL A 92 -22.48 5.52 3.59
CA VAL A 92 -21.92 6.16 4.77
C VAL A 92 -23.00 6.18 5.86
N GLN A 93 -22.75 5.52 6.98
CA GLN A 93 -23.67 5.47 8.11
C GLN A 93 -23.28 6.54 9.13
N ALA A 94 -24.27 7.21 9.72
CA ALA A 94 -24.02 8.04 10.90
C ALA A 94 -23.59 7.14 12.06
N PRO A 95 -22.63 7.56 12.90
CA PRO A 95 -22.49 6.98 14.22
C PRO A 95 -23.82 7.19 14.93
N GLY A 96 -24.54 6.11 15.23
CA GLY A 96 -25.81 6.20 15.91
C GLY A 96 -25.62 6.97 17.21
N THR A 97 -26.30 8.11 17.37
CA THR A 97 -26.55 8.61 18.71
C THR A 97 -27.41 7.55 19.41
N GLN A 98 -27.16 7.28 20.70
CA GLN A 98 -27.85 6.24 21.49
C GLN A 98 -29.39 6.37 21.54
N LYS A 99 -29.99 7.31 20.80
CA LYS A 99 -31.42 7.60 20.73
C LYS A 99 -32.09 7.29 19.39
N ALA A 100 -31.39 6.80 18.36
CA ALA A 100 -32.00 6.41 17.09
C ALA A 100 -31.66 4.96 16.71
N PHE A 101 -32.65 4.07 16.82
CA PHE A 101 -32.54 2.62 16.57
C PHE A 101 -32.51 2.24 15.08
N THR A 102 -32.35 3.20 14.17
CA THR A 102 -32.24 2.94 12.74
C THR A 102 -31.02 3.67 12.19
N ALA A 103 -30.02 2.92 11.73
CA ALA A 103 -28.88 3.47 11.02
C ALA A 103 -29.37 4.12 9.72
N GLN A 104 -29.52 5.45 9.74
CA GLN A 104 -29.91 6.22 8.56
C GLN A 104 -28.69 6.34 7.64
N SER A 105 -28.85 5.93 6.37
CA SER A 105 -27.83 6.13 5.34
C SER A 105 -27.68 7.63 5.10
N LEU A 106 -26.49 8.18 5.38
CA LEU A 106 -26.19 9.61 5.21
C LEU A 106 -25.97 10.00 3.74
N GLY A 107 -25.49 9.07 2.92
CA GLY A 107 -25.25 9.32 1.50
C GLY A 107 -24.29 8.31 0.87
N ASN A 108 -24.17 8.42 -0.46
CA ASN A 108 -23.22 7.66 -1.28
C ASN A 108 -22.04 8.56 -1.64
N LEU A 109 -20.94 8.44 -0.90
CA LEU A 109 -19.80 9.35 -1.08
C LEU A 109 -19.06 9.09 -2.42
N LEU A 110 -19.16 7.88 -2.96
CA LEU A 110 -18.63 7.55 -4.29
C LEU A 110 -19.39 8.31 -5.38
N ASP A 111 -20.72 8.29 -5.30
CA ASP A 111 -21.60 9.03 -6.23
C ASP A 111 -21.37 10.55 -6.12
N MET A 112 -21.31 11.08 -4.88
CA MET A 112 -21.03 12.50 -4.63
C MET A 112 -19.68 12.94 -5.23
N MET A 113 -18.65 12.08 -5.17
CA MET A 113 -17.36 12.35 -5.79
C MET A 113 -17.43 12.38 -7.32
N TYR A 114 -18.15 11.47 -7.96
CA TYR A 114 -18.29 11.49 -9.42
C TYR A 114 -19.19 12.63 -9.93
N GLN A 115 -20.19 13.05 -9.16
CA GLN A 115 -21.09 14.16 -9.53
C GLN A 115 -20.43 15.54 -9.37
N GLU A 116 -19.73 15.77 -8.26
CA GLU A 116 -19.08 17.05 -7.96
C GLU A 116 -17.64 16.82 -7.46
N PRO A 117 -16.70 16.42 -8.35
CA PRO A 117 -15.36 16.01 -7.95
C PRO A 117 -14.59 17.14 -7.26
N ALA A 118 -14.72 18.39 -7.71
CA ALA A 118 -14.08 19.54 -7.09
C ALA A 118 -14.51 19.77 -5.63
N ARG A 119 -15.69 19.30 -5.22
CA ARG A 119 -16.22 19.46 -3.86
C ARG A 119 -15.92 18.27 -2.97
N TRP A 120 -15.95 17.06 -3.53
CA TRP A 120 -15.96 15.82 -2.75
C TRP A 120 -14.70 14.97 -2.89
N SER A 121 -13.79 15.28 -3.81
CA SER A 121 -12.55 14.50 -4.01
C SER A 121 -11.72 14.38 -2.74
N TYR A 122 -11.39 15.50 -2.08
CA TYR A 122 -10.63 15.47 -0.84
C TYR A 122 -11.31 14.65 0.26
N THR A 123 -12.64 14.82 0.40
CA THR A 123 -13.44 14.09 1.39
C THR A 123 -13.45 12.59 1.12
N PHE A 124 -13.67 12.21 -0.14
CA PHE A 124 -13.67 10.82 -0.60
C PHE A 124 -12.30 10.17 -0.43
N GLN A 125 -11.23 10.83 -0.88
CA GLN A 125 -9.85 10.30 -0.76
C GLN A 125 -9.42 10.12 0.70
N THR A 126 -9.86 11.00 1.59
CA THR A 126 -9.63 10.84 3.03
C THR A 126 -10.38 9.63 3.57
N PHE A 127 -11.65 9.45 3.21
CA PHE A 127 -12.47 8.34 3.68
C PHE A 127 -12.00 6.98 3.13
N SER A 128 -11.68 6.91 1.83
CA SER A 128 -11.18 5.71 1.17
C SER A 128 -9.86 5.25 1.81
N PHE A 129 -8.89 6.16 1.95
CA PHE A 129 -7.63 5.85 2.62
C PHE A 129 -7.86 5.39 4.06
N MET A 130 -8.68 6.10 4.86
CA MET A 130 -8.91 5.74 6.26
C MET A 130 -9.52 4.34 6.39
N SER A 131 -10.47 4.01 5.53
CA SER A 131 -11.09 2.69 5.51
C SER A 131 -10.08 1.60 5.13
N ARG A 132 -9.20 1.87 4.16
CA ARG A 132 -8.16 0.92 3.73
C ARG A 132 -7.07 0.75 4.77
N LEU A 133 -6.63 1.84 5.39
CA LEU A 133 -5.65 1.82 6.46
C LEU A 133 -6.17 0.97 7.63
N LYS A 134 -7.43 1.13 8.04
CA LYS A 134 -8.02 0.30 9.10
C LYS A 134 -7.95 -1.19 8.77
N VAL A 135 -8.36 -1.58 7.55
CA VAL A 135 -8.29 -2.97 7.10
C VAL A 135 -6.85 -3.51 7.07
N GLN A 136 -5.87 -2.69 6.69
CA GLN A 136 -4.46 -3.10 6.68
C GLN A 136 -3.85 -3.21 8.08
N LEU A 137 -4.41 -2.52 9.08
CA LEU A 137 -3.97 -2.58 10.48
C LEU A 137 -4.72 -3.63 11.29
N GLU A 138 -5.75 -4.27 10.74
CA GLU A 138 -6.46 -5.36 11.42
C GLU A 138 -5.50 -6.54 11.69
N PRO A 139 -5.58 -7.16 12.87
CA PRO A 139 -4.75 -8.33 13.17
C PRO A 139 -4.98 -9.45 12.17
N PHE A 140 -3.89 -10.16 11.84
CA PHE A 140 -3.99 -11.34 10.98
C PHE A 140 -4.94 -12.38 11.59
N PRO A 141 -5.84 -12.98 10.79
CA PRO A 141 -6.69 -14.05 11.26
C PRO A 141 -5.88 -15.25 11.76
N GLU A 142 -6.33 -15.92 12.81
CA GLU A 142 -5.62 -17.09 13.39
C GLU A 142 -5.36 -18.18 12.35
N LYS A 143 -6.31 -18.41 11.44
CA LYS A 143 -6.16 -19.36 10.31
C LYS A 143 -4.93 -19.06 9.46
N LEU A 144 -4.65 -17.77 9.23
CA LEU A 144 -3.51 -17.33 8.44
C LEU A 144 -2.20 -17.56 9.20
N LEU A 145 -2.18 -17.27 10.50
CA LEU A 145 -1.01 -17.46 11.36
C LEU A 145 -0.62 -18.93 11.53
N GLN A 146 -1.57 -19.85 11.38
CA GLN A 146 -1.34 -21.29 11.43
C GLN A 146 -0.88 -21.89 10.08
N ALA A 147 -0.96 -21.14 8.99
CA ALA A 147 -0.58 -21.62 7.66
C ALA A 147 0.95 -21.64 7.49
N LYS A 148 1.49 -22.75 6.94
CA LYS A 148 2.93 -22.87 6.63
C LYS A 148 3.45 -21.81 5.65
N LYS A 149 2.56 -21.28 4.79
CA LYS A 149 2.84 -20.21 3.81
C LYS A 149 1.72 -19.17 3.88
N ALA A 150 1.74 -18.37 4.93
CA ALA A 150 0.77 -17.31 5.14
C ALA A 150 0.95 -16.18 4.11
N VAL A 151 -0.07 -15.92 3.29
CA VAL A 151 -0.13 -14.79 2.37
C VAL A 151 -1.37 -13.96 2.66
N GLN A 152 -1.19 -12.65 2.84
CA GLN A 152 -2.26 -11.67 2.89
C GLN A 152 -2.29 -10.90 1.58
N ILE A 153 -3.47 -10.80 0.97
CA ILE A 153 -3.71 -10.06 -0.26
C ILE A 153 -4.62 -8.87 0.04
N PHE A 154 -4.26 -7.70 -0.48
CA PHE A 154 -5.10 -6.51 -0.43
C PHE A 154 -5.62 -6.17 -1.83
N GLU A 155 -6.91 -5.88 -1.95
CA GLU A 155 -7.45 -5.24 -3.15
C GLU A 155 -7.11 -3.74 -3.10
N ARG A 156 -6.09 -3.35 -3.87
CA ARG A 156 -5.37 -2.06 -3.80
C ARG A 156 -4.63 -1.80 -2.49
N SER A 157 -3.84 -0.74 -2.45
CA SER A 157 -3.04 -0.35 -1.28
C SER A 157 -3.26 1.12 -0.92
N VAL A 158 -2.91 1.49 0.32
CA VAL A 158 -2.82 2.90 0.74
C VAL A 158 -1.92 3.73 -0.17
N TYR A 159 -0.96 3.10 -0.85
CA TYR A 159 -0.08 3.77 -1.81
C TYR A 159 -0.81 4.15 -3.09
N SER A 160 -1.66 3.27 -3.62
CA SER A 160 -2.48 3.59 -4.79
C SER A 160 -3.47 4.73 -4.52
N ASP A 161 -3.96 4.88 -3.28
CA ASP A 161 -4.84 6.01 -2.93
C ASP A 161 -4.12 7.34 -3.16
N ARG A 162 -2.85 7.47 -2.75
CA ARG A 162 -2.07 8.68 -2.99
C ARG A 162 -1.54 8.81 -4.41
N TYR A 163 -0.79 7.81 -4.88
CA TYR A 163 0.03 7.93 -6.09
C TYR A 163 -0.76 7.71 -7.38
N ILE A 164 -1.96 7.15 -7.30
CA ILE A 164 -2.87 6.98 -8.44
C ILE A 164 -4.04 7.95 -8.30
N PHE A 165 -4.93 7.73 -7.33
CA PHE A 165 -6.23 8.42 -7.31
C PHE A 165 -6.12 9.89 -6.87
N ALA A 166 -5.56 10.15 -5.69
CA ALA A 166 -5.45 11.51 -5.16
C ALA A 166 -4.52 12.37 -6.02
N LYS A 167 -3.38 11.84 -6.48
CA LYS A 167 -2.49 12.52 -7.44
C LYS A 167 -3.24 12.89 -8.72
N ASN A 168 -4.00 11.96 -9.30
CA ASN A 168 -4.76 12.25 -10.53
C ASN A 168 -5.84 13.32 -10.31
N LEU A 169 -6.54 13.26 -9.18
CA LEU A 169 -7.56 14.25 -8.82
C LEU A 169 -6.96 15.63 -8.52
N PHE A 170 -5.71 15.70 -8.06
CA PHE A 170 -4.97 16.95 -7.96
C PHE A 170 -4.59 17.47 -9.35
N GLU A 171 -3.98 16.62 -10.19
CA GLU A 171 -3.51 17.01 -11.53
C GLU A 171 -4.64 17.42 -12.48
N ASN A 172 -5.86 16.89 -12.28
CA ASN A 172 -7.04 17.28 -13.06
C ASN A 172 -7.82 18.46 -12.45
N GLY A 173 -7.35 19.05 -11.34
CA GLY A 173 -7.95 20.22 -10.68
C GLY A 173 -9.14 19.94 -9.76
N SER A 174 -9.44 18.68 -9.46
CA SER A 174 -10.52 18.30 -8.51
C SER A 174 -10.12 18.39 -7.04
N ILE A 175 -8.82 18.43 -6.75
CA ILE A 175 -8.25 18.70 -5.43
C ILE A 175 -7.42 19.98 -5.54
N SER A 176 -7.69 20.96 -4.67
CA SER A 176 -6.92 22.21 -4.63
C SER A 176 -5.52 22.04 -4.05
N ASP A 177 -4.63 23.01 -4.27
CA ASP A 177 -3.26 22.98 -3.71
C ASP A 177 -3.24 22.81 -2.18
N ILE A 178 -4.17 23.48 -1.48
CA ILE A 178 -4.30 23.39 -0.01
C ILE A 178 -4.73 21.99 0.40
N GLU A 179 -5.76 21.44 -0.25
CA GLU A 179 -6.25 20.09 0.04
C GLU A 179 -5.20 19.03 -0.28
N TRP A 180 -4.46 19.21 -1.38
CA TRP A 180 -3.38 18.30 -1.77
C TRP A 180 -2.22 18.35 -0.76
N HIS A 181 -1.82 19.53 -0.32
CA HIS A 181 -0.81 19.67 0.72
C HIS A 181 -1.23 18.97 2.02
N ILE A 182 -2.45 19.22 2.49
CA ILE A 182 -3.00 18.60 3.70
C ILE A 182 -3.07 17.07 3.53
N TYR A 183 -3.58 16.59 2.39
CA TYR A 183 -3.67 15.16 2.08
C TYR A 183 -2.32 14.46 2.18
N GLN A 184 -1.30 15.04 1.56
CA GLN A 184 0.05 14.48 1.57
C GLN A 184 0.67 14.48 2.97
N ASP A 185 0.44 15.52 3.76
CA ASP A 185 0.98 15.65 5.11
C ASP A 185 0.44 14.53 6.03
N TRP A 186 -0.88 14.42 6.16
CA TRP A 186 -1.46 13.39 7.04
C TRP A 186 -1.19 11.98 6.50
N HIS A 187 -1.19 11.78 5.18
CA HIS A 187 -0.87 10.47 4.58
C HIS A 187 0.56 10.05 4.94
N SER A 188 1.52 10.96 4.78
CA SER A 188 2.93 10.69 5.10
C SER A 188 3.12 10.41 6.59
N PHE A 189 2.48 11.21 7.45
CA PHE A 189 2.50 11.01 8.90
C PHE A 189 1.98 9.64 9.30
N LEU A 190 0.82 9.22 8.79
CA LEU A 190 0.22 7.93 9.17
C LEU A 190 1.04 6.75 8.66
N LEU A 191 1.53 6.80 7.42
CA LEU A 191 2.38 5.72 6.91
C LEU A 191 3.70 5.63 7.66
N GLN A 192 4.27 6.74 8.11
CA GLN A 192 5.45 6.71 8.98
C GLN A 192 5.14 6.09 10.35
N LYS A 193 3.99 6.41 10.95
CA LYS A 193 3.58 5.85 12.25
C LYS A 193 3.30 4.35 12.20
N PHE A 194 2.76 3.86 11.08
CA PHE A 194 2.37 2.46 10.91
C PHE A 194 3.28 1.66 9.98
N ALA A 195 4.47 2.16 9.65
CA ALA A 195 5.36 1.59 8.64
C ALA A 195 5.67 0.10 8.84
N SER A 196 5.84 -0.35 10.09
CA SER A 196 6.12 -1.76 10.41
C SER A 196 4.94 -2.69 10.14
N GLN A 197 3.71 -2.20 10.27
CA GLN A 197 2.48 -2.97 10.09
C GLN A 197 2.02 -2.99 8.63
N LEU A 198 2.31 -1.92 7.88
CA LEU A 198 1.89 -1.74 6.49
C LEU A 198 2.89 -2.29 5.46
N ARG A 199 3.85 -3.10 5.89
CA ARG A 199 4.92 -3.62 5.02
C ARG A 199 4.33 -4.50 3.92
N LEU A 200 4.46 -4.06 2.68
CA LEU A 200 4.17 -4.87 1.49
C LEU A 200 5.43 -5.59 0.99
N HIS A 201 5.23 -6.80 0.47
CA HIS A 201 6.27 -7.66 -0.08
C HIS A 201 6.22 -7.73 -1.61
N GLY A 202 5.15 -7.25 -2.24
CA GLY A 202 4.97 -7.32 -3.67
C GLY A 202 3.67 -6.67 -4.14
N PHE A 203 3.65 -6.26 -5.41
CA PHE A 203 2.44 -5.84 -6.11
C PHE A 203 2.10 -6.84 -7.22
N ILE A 204 0.82 -7.10 -7.40
CA ILE A 204 0.28 -7.81 -8.57
C ILE A 204 -0.48 -6.76 -9.38
N TYR A 205 0.09 -6.34 -10.50
CA TYR A 205 -0.52 -5.35 -11.37
C TYR A 205 -1.34 -6.04 -12.45
N LEU A 206 -2.67 -5.89 -12.38
CA LEU A 206 -3.57 -6.30 -13.45
C LEU A 206 -3.61 -5.19 -14.51
N GLN A 207 -2.96 -5.45 -15.62
CA GLN A 207 -2.81 -4.49 -16.72
C GLN A 207 -3.85 -4.79 -17.81
N ALA A 208 -4.64 -3.79 -18.16
CA ALA A 208 -5.47 -3.79 -19.36
C ALA A 208 -5.57 -2.37 -19.91
N THR A 209 -5.84 -2.27 -21.20
CA THR A 209 -6.05 -0.99 -21.87
C THR A 209 -7.26 -0.24 -21.30
N PRO A 210 -7.24 1.11 -21.33
CA PRO A 210 -8.39 1.93 -20.91
C PRO A 210 -9.69 1.57 -21.62
N GLN A 211 -9.62 1.19 -22.91
CA GLN A 211 -10.78 0.80 -23.71
C GLN A 211 -11.41 -0.51 -23.21
N VAL A 212 -10.57 -1.50 -22.85
CA VAL A 212 -11.05 -2.74 -22.21
C VAL A 212 -11.67 -2.44 -20.85
N CYS A 213 -11.03 -1.57 -20.05
CA CYS A 213 -11.56 -1.17 -18.75
C CYS A 213 -12.93 -0.46 -18.88
N LEU A 214 -13.09 0.45 -19.84
CA LEU A 214 -14.35 1.14 -20.11
C LEU A 214 -15.46 0.16 -20.53
N LYS A 215 -15.13 -0.78 -21.43
CA LYS A 215 -16.07 -1.84 -21.83
C LYS A 215 -16.55 -2.65 -20.63
N ARG A 216 -15.64 -3.06 -19.75
CA ARG A 216 -15.96 -3.81 -18.51
C ARG A 216 -16.73 -2.97 -17.50
N LEU A 217 -16.44 -1.67 -17.43
CA LEU A 217 -17.14 -0.71 -16.58
C LEU A 217 -18.63 -0.63 -16.99
N HIS A 218 -18.90 -0.47 -18.28
CA HIS A 218 -20.26 -0.47 -18.81
C HIS A 218 -21.00 -1.80 -18.59
N GLN A 219 -20.30 -2.94 -18.74
CA GLN A 219 -20.89 -4.27 -18.45
C GLN A 219 -21.25 -4.44 -16.98
N ARG A 220 -20.46 -3.87 -16.06
CA ARG A 220 -20.73 -3.92 -14.61
C ARG A 220 -21.93 -3.07 -14.20
N ALA A 221 -22.25 -2.03 -14.99
CA ALA A 221 -23.44 -1.19 -14.86
C ALA A 221 -23.68 -0.63 -13.44
N ARG A 222 -22.62 -0.15 -12.78
CA ARG A 222 -22.79 0.62 -11.53
C ARG A 222 -23.28 2.02 -11.86
N GLU A 223 -24.35 2.45 -11.20
CA GLU A 223 -24.98 3.74 -11.45
C GLU A 223 -24.01 4.92 -11.28
N GLU A 224 -23.17 4.86 -10.25
CA GLU A 224 -22.23 5.94 -9.91
C GLU A 224 -21.11 6.11 -10.94
N GLU A 225 -20.82 5.06 -11.71
CA GLU A 225 -19.70 5.03 -12.66
C GLU A 225 -20.15 5.33 -14.10
N LYS A 226 -21.46 5.51 -14.36
CA LYS A 226 -21.98 5.74 -15.72
C LYS A 226 -21.41 6.98 -16.40
N GLY A 227 -21.00 8.00 -15.62
CA GLY A 227 -20.38 9.22 -16.13
C GLY A 227 -18.86 9.14 -16.29
N VAL A 228 -18.24 7.98 -16.07
CA VAL A 228 -16.78 7.84 -16.20
C VAL A 228 -16.38 7.78 -17.67
N GLU A 229 -15.67 8.81 -18.11
CA GLU A 229 -15.17 8.94 -19.48
C GLU A 229 -13.88 8.15 -19.73
N LEU A 230 -13.61 7.81 -20.99
CA LEU A 230 -12.38 7.13 -21.40
C LEU A 230 -11.12 7.90 -20.98
N THR A 231 -11.14 9.22 -21.11
CA THR A 231 -10.01 10.11 -20.78
C THR A 231 -9.59 9.99 -19.32
N TYR A 232 -10.55 9.81 -18.41
CA TYR A 232 -10.26 9.59 -17.00
C TYR A 232 -9.57 8.23 -16.77
N LEU A 233 -10.01 7.19 -17.49
CA LEU A 233 -9.37 5.87 -17.42
C LEU A 233 -7.98 5.86 -18.05
N GLU A 234 -7.75 6.63 -19.11
CA GLU A 234 -6.43 6.83 -19.72
C GLU A 234 -5.47 7.49 -18.73
N GLN A 235 -5.90 8.58 -18.09
CA GLN A 235 -5.12 9.23 -17.03
C GLN A 235 -4.75 8.25 -15.91
N LEU A 236 -5.72 7.50 -15.38
CA LEU A 236 -5.45 6.51 -14.34
C LEU A 236 -4.50 5.41 -14.84
N HIS A 237 -4.61 4.98 -16.09
CA HIS A 237 -3.71 3.99 -16.68
C HIS A 237 -2.27 4.52 -16.71
N ASP A 238 -2.06 5.75 -17.17
CA ASP A 238 -0.74 6.38 -17.22
C ASP A 238 -0.10 6.48 -15.82
N GLN A 239 -0.88 6.78 -14.78
CA GLN A 239 -0.37 6.78 -13.39
C GLN A 239 0.09 5.38 -12.96
N HIS A 240 -0.64 4.31 -13.34
CA HIS A 240 -0.24 2.94 -13.02
C HIS A 240 1.02 2.54 -13.79
N GLU A 241 1.12 2.86 -15.08
CA GLU A 241 2.30 2.57 -15.89
C GLU A 241 3.53 3.31 -15.34
N ALA A 242 3.40 4.61 -15.05
CA ALA A 242 4.46 5.43 -14.48
C ALA A 242 4.98 4.85 -13.14
N TRP A 243 4.09 4.36 -12.28
CA TRP A 243 4.47 3.84 -10.97
C TRP A 243 4.93 2.38 -10.98
N LEU A 244 4.16 1.49 -11.60
CA LEU A 244 4.33 0.04 -11.46
C LEU A 244 5.25 -0.55 -12.53
N VAL A 245 5.32 0.07 -13.72
CA VAL A 245 6.10 -0.41 -14.86
C VAL A 245 7.36 0.43 -15.07
N HIS A 246 7.22 1.73 -15.32
CA HIS A 246 8.34 2.61 -15.70
C HIS A 246 9.14 3.14 -14.50
N LYS A 247 8.58 3.08 -13.29
CA LYS A 247 9.22 3.56 -12.04
C LYS A 247 9.64 5.03 -12.10
N THR A 248 8.87 5.86 -12.80
CA THR A 248 9.11 7.31 -12.97
C THR A 248 8.36 8.17 -11.95
N THR A 249 7.31 7.64 -11.32
CA THR A 249 6.60 8.35 -10.24
C THR A 249 7.51 8.57 -9.05
N GLU A 250 7.63 9.82 -8.60
CA GLU A 250 8.39 10.16 -7.39
C GLU A 250 7.71 9.60 -6.13
N LEU A 251 8.42 8.72 -5.42
CA LEU A 251 7.92 8.06 -4.21
C LEU A 251 8.59 8.65 -2.97
N HIS A 252 7.79 8.84 -1.93
CA HIS A 252 8.21 9.43 -0.65
C HIS A 252 8.49 8.35 0.41
N PHE A 253 8.46 7.08 0.03
CA PHE A 253 8.65 5.94 0.93
C PHE A 253 9.70 5.00 0.35
N GLU A 254 10.86 4.92 1.01
CA GLU A 254 11.98 4.07 0.58
C GLU A 254 11.58 2.59 0.49
N ALA A 255 10.68 2.16 1.38
CA ALA A 255 10.14 0.80 1.41
C ALA A 255 9.49 0.38 0.08
N LEU A 256 9.02 1.33 -0.74
CA LEU A 256 8.36 1.03 -2.02
C LEU A 256 9.32 0.88 -3.20
N LEU A 257 10.52 1.47 -3.13
CA LEU A 257 11.41 1.61 -4.29
C LEU A 257 11.83 0.26 -4.88
N ASN A 258 11.98 -0.76 -4.03
CA ASN A 258 12.50 -2.06 -4.41
C ASN A 258 11.45 -3.19 -4.28
N ILE A 259 10.16 -2.86 -4.18
CA ILE A 259 9.12 -3.89 -4.09
C ILE A 259 8.92 -4.54 -5.46
N PRO A 260 8.96 -5.89 -5.56
CA PRO A 260 8.73 -6.59 -6.81
C PRO A 260 7.29 -6.38 -7.31
N VAL A 261 7.15 -6.25 -8.62
CA VAL A 261 5.85 -6.11 -9.29
C VAL A 261 5.68 -7.26 -10.28
N LEU A 262 4.62 -8.05 -10.10
CA LEU A 262 4.16 -9.03 -11.07
C LEU A 262 3.12 -8.37 -11.98
N VAL A 263 3.48 -8.15 -13.24
CA VAL A 263 2.56 -7.60 -14.25
C VAL A 263 1.82 -8.75 -14.94
N LEU A 264 0.49 -8.66 -14.95
CA LEU A 264 -0.40 -9.62 -15.60
C LEU A 264 -1.24 -8.89 -16.64
N ASP A 265 -0.99 -9.18 -17.92
CA ASP A 265 -1.88 -8.74 -18.99
C ASP A 265 -3.21 -9.46 -18.88
N VAL A 266 -4.29 -8.68 -18.73
CA VAL A 266 -5.66 -9.14 -18.64
C VAL A 266 -6.56 -8.38 -19.62
N ASN A 267 -6.04 -7.99 -20.77
CA ASN A 267 -6.85 -7.41 -21.86
C ASN A 267 -7.91 -8.40 -22.34
N ASP A 268 -7.50 -9.65 -22.50
CA ASP A 268 -8.43 -10.72 -22.80
C ASP A 268 -9.32 -11.04 -21.60
N ASP A 269 -10.56 -11.45 -21.87
CA ASP A 269 -11.51 -11.80 -20.83
C ASP A 269 -11.14 -13.15 -20.18
N PHE A 270 -10.66 -13.09 -18.94
CA PHE A 270 -10.33 -14.26 -18.13
C PHE A 270 -11.48 -14.70 -17.22
N SER A 271 -12.64 -14.04 -17.26
CA SER A 271 -13.76 -14.35 -16.36
C SER A 271 -14.31 -15.77 -16.57
N GLU A 272 -14.38 -16.22 -17.82
CA GLU A 272 -14.94 -17.53 -18.20
C GLU A 272 -13.88 -18.47 -18.85
N GLU A 273 -12.73 -17.96 -19.27
CA GLU A 273 -11.69 -18.75 -19.92
C GLU A 273 -10.79 -19.49 -18.92
N VAL A 274 -11.09 -20.76 -18.66
CA VAL A 274 -10.36 -21.61 -17.70
C VAL A 274 -8.85 -21.69 -18.00
N THR A 275 -8.47 -21.78 -19.27
CA THR A 275 -7.06 -21.85 -19.69
C THR A 275 -6.29 -20.59 -19.28
N LYS A 276 -6.87 -19.40 -19.47
CA LYS A 276 -6.28 -18.14 -19.02
C LYS A 276 -6.23 -18.05 -17.50
N GLN A 277 -7.28 -18.50 -16.81
CA GLN A 277 -7.29 -18.53 -15.35
C GLN A 277 -6.14 -19.39 -14.80
N GLU A 278 -5.93 -20.58 -15.35
CA GLU A 278 -4.82 -21.48 -14.97
C GLU A 278 -3.46 -20.86 -15.27
N GLU A 279 -3.30 -20.19 -16.42
CA GLU A 279 -2.06 -19.49 -16.77
C GLU A 279 -1.74 -18.36 -15.78
N LEU A 280 -2.72 -17.52 -15.46
CA LEU A 280 -2.58 -16.44 -14.49
C LEU A 280 -2.22 -16.98 -13.11
N MET A 281 -2.90 -18.03 -12.66
CA MET A 281 -2.62 -18.66 -11.36
C MET A 281 -1.24 -19.32 -11.34
N LYS A 282 -0.80 -19.91 -12.46
CA LYS A 282 0.56 -20.45 -12.58
C LYS A 282 1.62 -19.36 -12.46
N LYS A 283 1.42 -18.20 -13.11
CA LYS A 283 2.32 -17.03 -12.99
C LYS A 283 2.38 -16.49 -11.55
N VAL A 284 1.24 -16.42 -10.87
CA VAL A 284 1.14 -16.03 -9.46
C VAL A 284 1.89 -17.05 -8.58
N GLY A 285 1.62 -18.34 -8.76
CA GLY A 285 2.26 -19.43 -8.02
C GLY A 285 3.78 -19.46 -8.22
N SER A 286 4.29 -19.38 -9.45
CA SER A 286 5.73 -19.40 -9.72
C SER A 286 6.46 -18.20 -9.10
N THR A 287 5.78 -17.07 -8.99
CA THR A 287 6.35 -15.84 -8.42
C THR A 287 6.31 -15.85 -6.89
N LEU A 288 5.28 -16.46 -6.30
CA LEU A 288 5.02 -16.42 -4.85
C LEU A 288 5.47 -17.68 -4.09
N THR A 289 5.65 -18.81 -4.78
CA THR A 289 6.16 -20.07 -4.22
C THR A 289 7.44 -20.51 -4.95
N PRO A 290 8.45 -20.98 -4.21
CA PRO A 290 9.65 -20.26 -3.78
C PRO A 290 10.75 -20.06 -4.87
N ALA A 291 11.15 -18.80 -5.11
CA ALA A 291 12.46 -18.42 -5.68
C ALA A 291 12.90 -16.97 -5.35
N PHE A 292 12.07 -16.20 -4.63
CA PHE A 292 12.41 -14.86 -4.15
C PHE A 292 13.15 -14.87 -2.79
N SER A 293 13.66 -16.02 -2.34
CA SER A 293 14.40 -16.14 -1.07
C SER A 293 15.92 -16.08 -1.19
N ASP A 294 16.54 -16.16 -2.38
CA ASP A 294 18.02 -16.20 -2.49
C ASP A 294 18.58 -15.54 -3.75
N PHE A 295 18.13 -14.33 -4.10
CA PHE A 295 18.88 -13.50 -5.04
C PHE A 295 19.30 -12.19 -4.37
N PRO A 296 20.61 -11.98 -4.09
CA PRO A 296 21.08 -10.68 -3.64
C PRO A 296 20.75 -9.64 -4.72
N LEU A 297 20.15 -8.54 -4.28
CA LEU A 297 19.66 -7.38 -5.04
C LEU A 297 20.72 -6.66 -5.91
N SER A 298 21.93 -7.22 -6.05
CA SER A 298 23.05 -6.61 -6.79
C SER A 298 23.18 -7.06 -8.26
N HIS A 299 22.48 -8.10 -8.72
CA HIS A 299 22.73 -8.68 -10.05
C HIS A 299 21.73 -8.31 -11.17
N PHE A 300 20.54 -7.78 -10.85
CA PHE A 300 19.58 -7.40 -11.90
C PHE A 300 19.81 -5.99 -12.48
N TYR A 301 20.52 -5.12 -11.77
CA TYR A 301 20.81 -3.75 -12.24
C TYR A 301 21.82 -3.68 -13.40
N LEU A 302 22.55 -4.76 -13.70
CA LEU A 302 23.56 -4.75 -14.76
C LEU A 302 23.00 -5.08 -16.15
N CYS A 303 21.87 -5.78 -16.26
CA CYS A 303 21.33 -6.18 -17.57
C CYS A 303 20.58 -5.08 -18.31
N PHE A 304 19.98 -4.09 -17.61
CA PHE A 304 19.24 -3.01 -18.27
C PHE A 304 20.10 -1.78 -18.62
N ARG A 305 21.31 -1.66 -18.05
CA ARG A 305 22.21 -0.52 -18.32
C ARG A 305 23.13 -0.70 -19.52
N LEU A 306 23.08 -1.85 -20.20
CA LEU A 306 23.94 -2.15 -21.36
C LEU A 306 23.28 -1.92 -22.73
N GLN A 307 22.00 -1.53 -22.79
CA GLN A 307 21.33 -1.21 -24.06
C GLN A 307 21.33 0.29 -24.41
N TYR A 308 21.76 1.16 -23.49
CA TYR A 308 21.87 2.62 -23.72
C TYR A 308 23.23 3.11 -23.23
N ASN A 309 24.26 2.83 -24.02
CA ASN A 309 25.41 3.71 -24.27
C ASN A 309 26.45 2.91 -25.07
N GLY A 310 26.56 3.23 -26.36
CA GLY A 310 27.63 2.73 -27.20
C GLY A 310 28.97 3.19 -26.63
N SER A 311 29.79 2.26 -26.17
CA SER A 311 31.25 2.30 -26.19
C SER A 311 31.83 0.98 -25.70
N CYS A 312 32.68 0.42 -26.55
CA CYS A 312 33.33 -0.87 -26.45
C CYS A 312 34.52 -0.78 -25.47
N ALA A 313 34.47 -1.43 -24.30
CA ALA A 313 35.66 -1.63 -23.44
C ALA A 313 35.55 -2.65 -22.29
N LEU A 314 34.50 -3.49 -22.17
CA LEU A 314 34.34 -4.39 -21.01
C LEU A 314 34.06 -5.87 -21.36
N CYS A 315 34.55 -6.36 -22.50
CA CYS A 315 34.30 -7.74 -22.93
C CYS A 315 35.42 -8.75 -22.54
N PHE A 316 36.54 -8.31 -21.95
CA PHE A 316 37.70 -9.19 -21.75
C PHE A 316 37.77 -9.95 -20.41
N LYS A 317 36.94 -9.63 -19.41
CA LYS A 317 37.02 -10.28 -18.07
C LYS A 317 36.02 -11.41 -17.82
N LEU A 318 34.99 -11.56 -18.65
CA LEU A 318 33.98 -12.62 -18.46
C LEU A 318 34.39 -13.97 -19.07
N HIS A 319 35.32 -13.98 -20.03
CA HIS A 319 35.76 -15.21 -20.69
C HIS A 319 36.67 -16.07 -19.80
N PHE A 320 37.44 -15.45 -18.89
CA PHE A 320 38.37 -16.17 -18.03
C PHE A 320 37.68 -16.91 -16.86
N ILE A 321 36.55 -16.39 -16.37
CA ILE A 321 35.80 -16.99 -15.26
C ILE A 321 34.97 -18.21 -15.73
N LEU A 322 34.48 -18.17 -16.98
CA LEU A 322 33.72 -19.28 -17.56
C LEU A 322 34.58 -20.48 -17.97
N GLN A 323 35.89 -20.29 -18.16
CA GLN A 323 36.81 -21.38 -18.49
C GLN A 323 37.24 -22.15 -17.23
N SER A 324 37.49 -21.47 -16.10
CA SER A 324 37.83 -22.14 -14.82
C SER A 324 36.68 -22.93 -14.18
N LEU A 325 35.42 -22.60 -14.49
CA LEU A 325 34.27 -23.36 -13.99
C LEU A 325 33.96 -24.61 -14.83
N ARG A 326 34.50 -24.72 -16.06
CA ARG A 326 34.35 -25.92 -16.89
C ARG A 326 35.29 -27.04 -16.45
N ASP A 327 36.46 -26.69 -15.91
CA ASP A 327 37.46 -27.64 -15.44
C ASP A 327 37.13 -28.21 -14.04
N LEU A 328 36.32 -27.51 -13.23
CA LEU A 328 35.89 -27.98 -11.91
C LEU A 328 34.78 -29.05 -11.96
N VAL A 329 34.05 -29.15 -13.08
CA VAL A 329 32.91 -30.09 -13.24
C VAL A 329 33.36 -31.46 -13.79
N GLN A 330 34.59 -31.60 -14.31
CA GLN A 330 35.09 -32.89 -14.78
C GLN A 330 35.85 -33.73 -13.73
N VAL A 331 36.09 -33.22 -12.52
CA VAL A 331 36.93 -33.90 -11.51
C VAL A 331 36.14 -34.71 -10.48
N THR A 332 34.81 -34.57 -10.38
CA THR A 332 34.00 -35.26 -9.35
C THR A 332 33.35 -36.59 -9.77
N ASN A 333 33.62 -37.11 -10.97
CA ASN A 333 33.05 -38.38 -11.47
C ASN A 333 34.06 -39.53 -11.56
N ARG A 334 34.86 -39.77 -10.51
CA ARG A 334 35.58 -41.05 -10.32
C ARG A 334 35.60 -41.47 -8.85
N ILE A 335 34.58 -42.22 -8.43
CA ILE A 335 34.65 -43.12 -7.28
C ILE A 335 34.51 -44.54 -7.84
N PRO A 336 35.53 -45.42 -7.76
CA PRO A 336 35.35 -46.83 -8.08
C PRO A 336 34.82 -47.57 -6.84
N LEU A 337 33.78 -48.38 -7.08
CA LEU A 337 33.37 -49.48 -6.23
C LEU A 337 34.50 -50.51 -6.14
N PHE A 338 34.90 -50.88 -4.93
CA PHE A 338 35.34 -52.21 -4.53
C PHE A 338 35.02 -52.45 -3.06
#